data_AF-A0A840H6P1-F1
#
_entry.id   AF-A0A840H6P1-F1
#
_cell.length_a   1.000
_cell.length_b   1.000
_cell.length_c   1.000
_cell.angle_alpha   90.00
_cell.angle_beta   90.00
_cell.angle_gamma   90.00
#
_symmetry.space_group_name_H-M   'P 1'
#
loop_
_entity.id
_entity.type
_entity.pdbx_description
1 polymer ?
#
loop_
_entity_poly.entity_id
_entity_poly.type
_entity_poly.pdbx_seq_one_letter_code
_entity_poly.pdbx_strand_id
1 'polypeptide(L)'
;MTMSLRNRITRLIAACAISTAIALPSATFAADGQLDKMRAKIAAFITDKMEKLGGSRIIYKVDSDALREAVTTDLRDDVYKTLREGRIAFSGLAIRDGGVEVKIADAKGRELLTRKLASAAEGLPTHALAVTDAGDGLIRLAPTDAASAARLRDLVEDSIAMIEQRLKDAGVTLASVQPEGTDRIRIFLPGTMEPERITAIFARKVKVSFRLIDVTMSAEQAQSGTPPAGTEVMFGFKDKLPYLVKASALDGDDISYAGPGFSSGTKEPIASFRFNGRGTRRFAHITAENVGMPFAIALDDKVISSPVIREPITGGSVQISGNFTLEEANSVAMLLRAGSLPGRLGLVEQQVIQPAAKP
;
A
#
# COMPACT_ATOMS: atom_id res chain seq x y z
N MET A 1 28.38 -62.33 22.13
CA MET A 1 29.30 -61.16 22.06
C MET A 1 28.43 -59.91 22.03
N THR A 2 28.19 -59.35 23.21
CA THR A 2 27.24 -58.27 23.49
C THR A 2 27.98 -56.94 23.53
N MET A 3 27.61 -55.97 22.68
CA MET A 3 27.95 -54.56 22.90
C MET A 3 26.67 -53.74 23.10
N SER A 4 26.53 -53.37 24.38
CA SER A 4 25.76 -52.34 25.07
C SER A 4 24.98 -51.27 24.28
N LEU A 5 23.71 -51.15 24.67
CA LEU A 5 22.64 -50.24 24.27
C LEU A 5 22.87 -48.74 24.57
N ARG A 6 24.07 -48.36 25.03
CA ARG A 6 24.34 -47.03 25.62
C ARG A 6 24.67 -45.91 24.60
N ASN A 7 24.81 -46.25 23.32
CA ASN A 7 25.18 -45.28 22.26
C ASN A 7 24.05 -44.91 21.27
N ARG A 8 22.79 -45.34 21.51
CA ARG A 8 21.63 -44.89 20.70
C ARG A 8 20.81 -43.78 21.36
N ILE A 9 20.93 -43.58 22.68
CA ILE A 9 20.13 -42.59 23.44
C ILE A 9 20.76 -41.18 23.36
N THR A 10 22.06 -41.06 23.12
CA THR A 10 22.76 -39.77 23.00
C THR A 10 22.66 -39.11 21.62
N ARG A 11 22.14 -39.80 20.60
CA ARG A 11 21.94 -39.21 19.25
C ARG A 11 20.50 -38.77 18.97
N LEU A 12 19.56 -39.01 19.88
CA LEU A 12 18.17 -38.52 19.76
C LEU A 12 17.89 -37.23 20.58
N ILE A 13 18.87 -36.70 21.31
CA ILE A 13 18.72 -35.49 22.14
C ILE A 13 19.17 -34.21 21.38
N ALA A 14 19.73 -34.33 20.16
CA ALA A 14 20.16 -33.18 19.34
C ALA A 14 19.23 -32.87 18.14
N ALA A 15 17.98 -33.38 18.14
CA ALA A 15 17.04 -33.17 17.03
C ALA A 15 15.63 -32.68 17.45
N CYS A 16 15.40 -32.37 18.72
CA CYS A 16 14.10 -31.86 19.22
C CYS A 16 14.26 -30.65 20.15
N ALA A 17 14.94 -29.59 19.70
CA ALA A 17 15.05 -28.33 20.45
C ALA A 17 14.34 -27.15 19.75
N ILE A 18 13.32 -27.41 18.92
CA ILE A 18 12.41 -26.36 18.42
C ILE A 18 10.97 -26.88 18.43
N SER A 19 10.47 -27.25 19.60
CA SER A 19 9.03 -27.32 19.83
C SER A 19 8.71 -27.07 21.30
N THR A 20 7.88 -26.02 21.49
CA THR A 20 7.05 -25.69 22.65
C THR A 20 7.71 -25.22 23.96
N ALA A 21 7.63 -23.90 24.17
CA ALA A 21 7.15 -23.33 25.42
C ALA A 21 6.25 -22.12 25.11
N ILE A 22 4.96 -22.40 24.88
CA ILE A 22 3.89 -21.41 24.94
C ILE A 22 3.34 -21.48 26.37
N ALA A 23 3.57 -20.44 27.16
CA ALA A 23 2.67 -20.04 28.26
C ALA A 23 2.95 -18.60 28.71
N LEU A 24 2.01 -17.71 28.35
CA LEU A 24 1.56 -16.47 29.01
C LEU A 24 2.50 -15.23 28.97
N PRO A 25 1.99 -13.99 29.20
CA PRO A 25 0.66 -13.42 28.95
C PRO A 25 0.72 -12.14 28.07
N SER A 26 -0.46 -11.65 27.65
CA SER A 26 -0.78 -10.30 27.16
C SER A 26 0.38 -9.27 27.07
N ALA A 27 0.82 -8.95 25.86
CA ALA A 27 1.64 -7.78 25.58
C ALA A 27 1.16 -7.09 24.30
N THR A 28 0.39 -6.04 24.53
CA THR A 28 0.25 -4.86 23.68
C THR A 28 1.61 -4.37 23.14
N PHE A 29 1.66 -4.06 21.84
CA PHE A 29 2.66 -3.21 21.14
C PHE A 29 4.14 -3.54 21.35
N ALA A 30 4.69 -4.46 20.54
CA ALA A 30 6.16 -4.60 20.35
C ALA A 30 6.53 -5.25 18.99
N ALA A 31 5.77 -4.99 17.92
CA ALA A 31 6.00 -5.63 16.61
C ALA A 31 7.20 -5.07 15.83
N ASP A 32 7.57 -3.80 16.02
CA ASP A 32 8.54 -3.11 15.17
C ASP A 32 9.99 -3.61 15.38
N GLY A 33 10.41 -3.81 16.63
CA GLY A 33 11.80 -4.22 16.92
C GLY A 33 12.17 -5.64 16.49
N GLN A 34 11.17 -6.51 16.24
CA GLN A 34 11.42 -7.90 15.82
C GLN A 34 11.60 -8.01 14.30
N LEU A 35 10.84 -7.23 13.52
CA LEU A 35 10.99 -7.15 12.07
C LEU A 35 12.34 -6.53 11.66
N ASP A 36 12.77 -5.47 12.34
CA ASP A 36 14.06 -4.83 12.06
C ASP A 36 15.24 -5.75 12.36
N LYS A 37 15.20 -6.49 13.47
CA LYS A 37 16.22 -7.50 13.79
C LYS A 37 16.24 -8.63 12.76
N MET A 38 15.08 -9.04 12.25
CA MET A 38 14.98 -10.05 11.20
C MET A 38 15.57 -9.53 9.88
N ARG A 39 15.21 -8.31 9.47
CA ARG A 39 15.77 -7.63 8.30
C ARG A 39 17.29 -7.51 8.38
N ALA A 40 17.82 -7.11 9.55
CA ALA A 40 19.26 -7.00 9.76
C ALA A 40 20.00 -8.35 9.66
N LYS A 41 19.39 -9.45 10.13
CA LYS A 41 19.97 -10.80 9.98
C LYS A 41 19.97 -11.27 8.52
N ILE A 42 18.87 -11.04 7.82
CA ILE A 42 18.76 -11.35 6.38
C ILE A 42 19.80 -10.54 5.61
N ALA A 43 19.91 -9.23 5.91
CA ALA A 43 20.91 -8.35 5.33
C ALA A 43 22.34 -8.91 5.47
N ALA A 44 22.74 -9.27 6.69
CA ALA A 44 24.08 -9.81 6.95
C ALA A 44 24.33 -11.12 6.20
N PHE A 45 23.34 -12.01 6.15
CA PHE A 45 23.42 -13.25 5.39
C PHE A 45 23.53 -12.99 3.87
N ILE A 46 22.76 -12.04 3.36
CA ILE A 46 22.78 -11.64 1.96
C ILE A 46 24.13 -11.00 1.60
N THR A 47 24.71 -10.18 2.46
CA THR A 47 26.06 -9.63 2.28
C THR A 47 27.11 -10.74 2.18
N ASP A 48 27.11 -11.72 3.09
CA ASP A 48 28.01 -12.90 3.00
C ASP A 48 27.84 -13.67 1.68
N LYS A 49 26.59 -13.82 1.22
CA LYS A 49 26.30 -14.46 -0.07
C LYS A 49 26.75 -13.62 -1.26
N MET A 50 26.61 -12.30 -1.21
CA MET A 50 27.10 -11.38 -2.23
C MET A 50 28.62 -11.43 -2.37
N GLU A 51 29.35 -11.52 -1.26
CA GLU A 51 30.81 -11.66 -1.28
C GLU A 51 31.24 -12.98 -1.95
N LYS A 52 30.52 -14.07 -1.71
CA LYS A 52 30.85 -15.41 -2.22
C LYS A 52 30.37 -15.70 -3.63
N LEU A 53 29.18 -15.20 -4.00
CA LEU A 53 28.50 -15.53 -5.25
C LEU A 53 28.46 -14.36 -6.24
N GLY A 54 28.91 -13.17 -5.83
CA GLY A 54 28.63 -11.94 -6.54
C GLY A 54 27.11 -11.69 -6.62
N GLY A 55 26.70 -10.81 -7.52
CA GLY A 55 25.30 -10.56 -7.83
C GLY A 55 25.06 -9.11 -8.22
N SER A 56 23.86 -8.59 -7.94
CA SER A 56 23.50 -7.22 -8.32
C SER A 56 23.17 -6.35 -7.12
N ARG A 57 23.69 -5.12 -7.12
CA ARG A 57 23.29 -4.02 -6.25
C ARG A 57 22.51 -3.01 -7.06
N ILE A 58 21.35 -2.62 -6.56
CA ILE A 58 20.46 -1.66 -7.23
C ILE A 58 20.00 -0.62 -6.21
N ILE A 59 19.98 0.65 -6.61
CA ILE A 59 19.48 1.76 -5.79
C ILE A 59 18.36 2.45 -6.54
N TYR A 60 17.20 2.54 -5.89
CA TYR A 60 16.05 3.31 -6.35
C TYR A 60 15.83 4.54 -5.48
N LYS A 61 15.36 5.62 -6.10
CA LYS A 61 14.84 6.79 -5.40
C LYS A 61 13.32 6.78 -5.48
N VAL A 62 12.69 7.00 -4.34
CA VAL A 62 11.26 7.23 -4.21
C VAL A 62 10.92 8.65 -4.67
N ASP A 63 9.81 8.79 -5.40
CA ASP A 63 9.37 10.07 -5.94
C ASP A 63 8.75 10.97 -4.85
N SER A 64 9.62 11.70 -4.14
CA SER A 64 9.21 12.62 -3.08
C SER A 64 8.40 13.81 -3.60
N ASP A 65 8.60 14.19 -4.86
CA ASP A 65 7.94 15.35 -5.45
C ASP A 65 6.50 15.02 -5.82
N ALA A 66 6.28 13.85 -6.44
CA ALA A 66 4.94 13.33 -6.66
C ALA A 66 4.19 13.12 -5.33
N LEU A 67 4.88 12.67 -4.26
CA LEU A 67 4.27 12.59 -2.93
C LEU A 67 3.79 13.96 -2.43
N ARG A 68 4.64 14.98 -2.52
CA ARG A 68 4.27 16.34 -2.09
C ARG A 68 3.09 16.89 -2.89
N GLU A 69 3.07 16.67 -4.19
CA GLU A 69 1.98 17.09 -5.07
C GLU A 69 0.66 16.39 -4.71
N ALA A 70 0.70 15.06 -4.52
CA ALA A 70 -0.47 14.27 -4.13
C ALA A 70 -1.04 14.73 -2.78
N VAL A 71 -0.19 14.86 -1.76
CA VAL A 71 -0.59 15.32 -0.42
C VAL A 71 -1.23 16.71 -0.47
N THR A 72 -0.67 17.63 -1.28
CA THR A 72 -1.21 19.00 -1.38
C THR A 72 -2.53 19.02 -2.15
N THR A 73 -2.68 18.15 -3.15
CA THR A 73 -3.93 17.98 -3.91
C THR A 73 -5.04 17.40 -3.05
N ASP A 74 -4.74 16.36 -2.27
CA ASP A 74 -5.69 15.77 -1.32
C ASP A 74 -6.10 16.78 -0.25
N LEU A 75 -5.14 17.54 0.30
CA LEU A 75 -5.43 18.61 1.27
C LEU A 75 -6.37 19.67 0.67
N ARG A 76 -6.16 20.08 -0.59
CA ARG A 76 -7.04 21.05 -1.26
C ARG A 76 -8.46 20.52 -1.37
N ASP A 77 -8.60 19.25 -1.72
CA ASP A 77 -9.90 18.58 -1.87
C ASP A 77 -10.63 18.44 -0.53
N ASP A 78 -9.90 18.16 0.54
CA ASP A 78 -10.45 18.10 1.91
C ASP A 78 -10.86 19.49 2.43
N VAL A 79 -10.06 20.52 2.15
CA VAL A 79 -10.41 21.92 2.42
C VAL A 79 -11.70 22.28 1.67
N TYR A 80 -11.77 22.00 0.36
CA TYR A 80 -12.97 22.26 -0.45
C TYR A 80 -14.21 21.56 0.12
N LYS A 81 -14.09 20.27 0.45
CA LYS A 81 -15.18 19.47 1.03
C LYS A 81 -15.66 20.08 2.35
N THR A 82 -14.74 20.39 3.25
CA THR A 82 -15.03 20.96 4.57
C THR A 82 -15.75 22.30 4.45
N LEU A 83 -15.31 23.16 3.52
CA LEU A 83 -15.93 24.45 3.25
C LEU A 83 -17.36 24.31 2.71
N ARG A 84 -17.58 23.37 1.79
CA ARG A 84 -18.92 23.10 1.22
C ARG A 84 -19.89 22.53 2.24
N GLU A 85 -19.48 21.53 3.01
CA GLU A 85 -20.29 20.93 4.07
C GLU A 85 -20.59 21.94 5.19
N GLY A 86 -19.62 22.79 5.52
CA GLY A 86 -19.77 23.89 6.48
C GLY A 86 -20.59 25.06 5.95
N ARG A 87 -20.97 25.07 4.66
CA ARG A 87 -21.60 26.21 3.95
C ARG A 87 -20.83 27.52 4.14
N ILE A 88 -19.50 27.44 4.19
CA ILE A 88 -18.62 28.59 4.35
C ILE A 88 -18.39 29.20 2.97
N ALA A 89 -18.63 30.51 2.83
CA ALA A 89 -18.28 31.23 1.62
C ALA A 89 -16.76 31.42 1.53
N PHE A 90 -16.17 31.06 0.39
CA PHE A 90 -14.74 31.18 0.15
C PHE A 90 -14.45 31.60 -1.30
N SER A 91 -13.25 32.13 -1.52
CA SER A 91 -12.72 32.43 -2.84
C SER A 91 -11.23 32.12 -2.92
N GLY A 92 -10.70 32.03 -4.14
CA GLY A 92 -9.25 31.87 -4.36
C GLY A 92 -8.64 30.57 -3.83
N LEU A 93 -9.43 29.49 -3.72
CA LEU A 93 -8.88 28.18 -3.32
C LEU A 93 -7.88 27.68 -4.37
N ALA A 94 -6.60 27.65 -4.01
CA ALA A 94 -5.53 27.27 -4.92
C ALA A 94 -4.37 26.59 -4.17
N ILE A 95 -3.55 25.84 -4.91
CA ILE A 95 -2.30 25.26 -4.42
C ILE A 95 -1.18 26.26 -4.71
N ARG A 96 -0.39 26.65 -3.69
CA ARG A 96 0.77 27.54 -3.80
C ARG A 96 1.89 27.12 -2.87
N ASP A 97 3.12 27.08 -3.37
CA ASP A 97 4.36 26.76 -2.65
C ASP A 97 4.25 25.54 -1.70
N GLY A 98 3.65 24.44 -2.17
CA GLY A 98 3.49 23.22 -1.37
C GLY A 98 2.44 23.29 -0.26
N GLY A 99 1.56 24.29 -0.32
CA GLY A 99 0.39 24.44 0.56
C GLY A 99 -0.87 24.80 -0.21
N VAL A 100 -1.97 24.90 0.51
CA VAL A 100 -3.29 25.29 0.01
C VAL A 100 -3.63 26.65 0.59
N GLU A 101 -3.96 27.59 -0.28
CA GLU A 101 -4.42 28.93 0.09
C GLU A 101 -5.90 29.08 -0.20
N VAL A 102 -6.62 29.74 0.71
CA VAL A 102 -8.04 30.03 0.56
C VAL A 102 -8.39 31.33 1.27
N LYS A 103 -9.22 32.16 0.63
CA LYS A 103 -9.74 33.39 1.22
C LYS A 103 -11.12 33.17 1.80
N ILE A 104 -11.27 33.47 3.09
CA ILE A 104 -12.51 33.34 3.84
C ILE A 104 -12.73 34.65 4.62
N ALA A 105 -13.74 35.42 4.20
CA ALA A 105 -14.05 36.71 4.81
C ALA A 105 -14.61 36.55 6.24
N ASP A 106 -15.38 35.50 6.49
CA ASP A 106 -16.02 35.25 7.79
C ASP A 106 -15.04 34.63 8.80
N ALA A 107 -14.84 35.30 9.94
CA ALA A 107 -13.99 34.82 11.02
C ALA A 107 -14.49 33.51 11.66
N LYS A 108 -15.81 33.32 11.75
CA LYS A 108 -16.38 32.08 12.31
C LYS A 108 -16.14 30.89 11.37
N GLY A 109 -16.30 31.09 10.07
CA GLY A 109 -15.96 30.12 9.04
C GLY A 109 -14.49 29.70 9.07
N ARG A 110 -13.57 30.67 9.26
CA ARG A 110 -12.13 30.40 9.44
C ARG A 110 -11.86 29.46 10.62
N GLU A 111 -12.43 29.75 11.77
CA GLU A 111 -12.27 28.92 12.97
C GLU A 111 -12.89 27.52 12.81
N LEU A 112 -14.05 27.43 12.14
CA LEU A 112 -14.71 26.16 11.85
C LEU A 112 -13.86 25.27 10.93
N LEU A 113 -13.25 25.85 9.90
CA LEU A 113 -12.33 25.13 9.00
C LEU A 113 -11.15 24.54 9.77
N THR A 114 -10.45 25.36 10.55
CA THR A 114 -9.27 24.93 11.32
C THR A 114 -9.64 23.81 12.30
N ARG A 115 -10.75 23.94 13.02
CA ARG A 115 -11.24 22.88 13.92
C ARG A 115 -11.55 21.58 13.20
N LYS A 116 -12.28 21.63 12.09
CA LYS A 116 -12.68 20.43 11.35
C LYS A 116 -11.49 19.71 10.72
N LEU A 117 -10.52 20.44 10.18
CA LEU A 117 -9.31 19.85 9.62
C LEU A 117 -8.38 19.28 10.71
N ALA A 118 -8.33 19.91 11.88
CA ALA A 118 -7.64 19.35 13.03
C ALA A 118 -8.28 18.03 13.52
N SER A 119 -9.62 17.94 13.53
CA SER A 119 -10.32 16.69 13.87
C SER A 119 -10.27 15.63 12.76
N ALA A 120 -10.23 16.02 11.49
CA ALA A 120 -10.11 15.09 10.37
C ALA A 120 -8.72 14.42 10.31
N ALA A 121 -7.73 14.98 11.02
CA ALA A 121 -6.44 14.36 11.25
C ALA A 121 -6.44 13.27 12.34
N GLU A 122 -7.60 12.88 12.89
CA GLU A 122 -7.71 11.72 13.79
C GLU A 122 -7.17 10.44 13.11
N GLY A 123 -6.07 9.91 13.65
CA GLY A 123 -5.33 8.76 13.10
C GLY A 123 -4.01 9.12 12.39
N LEU A 124 -3.71 10.41 12.22
CA LEU A 124 -2.43 10.96 11.76
C LEU A 124 -1.65 11.54 12.96
N PRO A 125 -0.32 11.76 12.87
CA PRO A 125 0.42 12.40 13.94
C PRO A 125 -0.23 13.73 14.35
N THR A 126 -0.38 13.93 15.66
CA THR A 126 -0.83 15.19 16.25
C THR A 126 0.00 16.34 15.66
N HIS A 127 -0.65 17.29 14.96
CA HIS A 127 -0.04 18.42 14.22
C HIS A 127 0.52 18.07 12.81
N ALA A 128 -0.25 17.32 12.02
CA ALA A 128 0.09 17.06 10.62
C ALA A 128 0.00 18.30 9.71
N LEU A 129 -0.71 19.34 10.12
CA LEU A 129 -1.03 20.51 9.31
C LEU A 129 -0.69 21.81 10.04
N ALA A 130 0.08 22.68 9.41
CA ALA A 130 0.28 24.06 9.82
C ALA A 130 -0.79 24.95 9.17
N VAL A 131 -1.41 25.80 9.98
CA VAL A 131 -2.38 26.80 9.51
C VAL A 131 -1.84 28.18 9.85
N THR A 132 -1.61 28.99 8.82
CA THR A 132 -1.12 30.36 8.95
C THR A 132 -2.16 31.34 8.42
N ASP A 133 -2.42 32.41 9.18
CA ASP A 133 -3.24 33.54 8.75
C ASP A 133 -2.32 34.56 8.08
N ALA A 134 -2.51 34.77 6.77
CA ALA A 134 -1.72 35.69 5.97
C ALA A 134 -2.32 37.12 5.94
N GLY A 135 -3.36 37.38 6.73
CA GLY A 135 -4.07 38.67 6.75
C GLY A 135 -5.17 38.75 5.69
N ASP A 136 -6.05 39.76 5.81
CA ASP A 136 -7.19 40.01 4.90
C ASP A 136 -8.12 38.80 4.66
N GLY A 137 -8.20 37.89 5.63
CA GLY A 137 -8.99 36.66 5.56
C GLY A 137 -8.35 35.56 4.70
N LEU A 138 -7.10 35.71 4.27
CA LEU A 138 -6.35 34.68 3.57
C LEU A 138 -5.76 33.68 4.57
N ILE A 139 -6.15 32.41 4.44
CA ILE A 139 -5.58 31.30 5.20
C ILE A 139 -4.71 30.47 4.28
N ARG A 140 -3.53 30.10 4.79
CA ARG A 140 -2.65 29.13 4.18
C ARG A 140 -2.56 27.88 5.06
N LEU A 141 -2.75 26.73 4.44
CA LEU A 141 -2.67 25.41 5.07
C LEU A 141 -1.55 24.61 4.40
N ALA A 142 -0.59 24.10 5.16
CA ALA A 142 0.50 23.32 4.60
C ALA A 142 0.85 22.13 5.51
N PRO A 143 1.25 20.97 4.96
CA PRO A 143 1.81 19.90 5.77
C PRO A 143 3.02 20.39 6.55
N THR A 144 3.19 19.96 7.81
CA THR A 144 4.40 20.27 8.58
C THR A 144 5.60 19.48 8.05
N ASP A 145 6.82 19.95 8.32
CA ASP A 145 8.04 19.21 7.96
C ASP A 145 8.08 17.82 8.61
N ALA A 146 7.64 17.73 9.87
CA ALA A 146 7.56 16.46 10.60
C ALA A 146 6.56 15.49 9.94
N ALA A 147 5.39 15.99 9.51
CA ALA A 147 4.39 15.19 8.82
C ALA A 147 4.86 14.74 7.44
N SER A 148 5.51 15.64 6.70
CA SER A 148 6.08 15.35 5.38
C SER A 148 7.18 14.28 5.47
N ALA A 149 8.06 14.38 6.47
CA ALA A 149 9.09 13.39 6.73
C ALA A 149 8.52 12.04 7.16
N ALA A 150 7.44 12.02 7.96
CA ALA A 150 6.75 10.79 8.33
C ALA A 150 6.14 10.11 7.10
N ARG A 151 5.40 10.84 6.27
CA ARG A 151 4.80 10.30 5.04
C ARG A 151 5.83 9.78 4.06
N LEU A 152 6.99 10.44 3.94
CA LEU A 152 8.07 9.95 3.10
C LEU A 152 8.65 8.62 3.63
N ARG A 153 8.80 8.48 4.96
CA ARG A 153 9.21 7.21 5.57
C ARG A 153 8.19 6.10 5.31
N ASP A 154 6.90 6.38 5.52
CA ASP A 154 5.82 5.42 5.24
C ASP A 154 5.84 4.97 3.77
N LEU A 155 6.02 5.93 2.84
CA LEU A 155 6.15 5.66 1.40
C LEU A 155 7.35 4.76 1.07
N VAL A 156 8.51 4.99 1.72
CA VAL A 156 9.69 4.14 1.56
C VAL A 156 9.42 2.73 2.10
N GLU A 157 8.81 2.60 3.27
CA GLU A 157 8.47 1.30 3.87
C GLU A 157 7.47 0.51 3.03
N ASP A 158 6.43 1.18 2.52
CA ASP A 158 5.44 0.58 1.62
C ASP A 158 6.07 0.13 0.31
N SER A 159 6.99 0.93 -0.24
CA SER A 159 7.75 0.58 -1.44
C SER A 159 8.65 -0.63 -1.20
N ILE A 160 9.32 -0.73 -0.04
CA ILE A 160 10.14 -1.88 0.34
C ILE A 160 9.27 -3.14 0.39
N ALA A 161 8.15 -3.09 1.12
CA ALA A 161 7.26 -4.23 1.27
C ALA A 161 6.69 -4.70 -0.09
N MET A 162 6.33 -3.75 -0.97
CA MET A 162 5.92 -4.05 -2.34
C MET A 162 7.02 -4.76 -3.13
N ILE A 163 8.26 -4.27 -3.09
CA ILE A 163 9.40 -4.88 -3.80
C ILE A 163 9.64 -6.30 -3.26
N GLU A 164 9.66 -6.48 -1.94
CA GLU A 164 9.83 -7.80 -1.31
C GLU A 164 8.76 -8.79 -1.76
N GLN A 165 7.49 -8.38 -1.79
CA GLN A 165 6.40 -9.23 -2.27
C GLN A 165 6.57 -9.61 -3.74
N ARG A 166 6.92 -8.66 -4.61
CA ARG A 166 7.11 -8.95 -6.04
C ARG A 166 8.31 -9.85 -6.30
N LEU A 167 9.38 -9.72 -5.53
CA LEU A 167 10.51 -10.63 -5.57
C LEU A 167 10.10 -12.05 -5.15
N LYS A 168 9.32 -12.18 -4.06
CA LYS A 168 8.75 -13.46 -3.62
C LYS A 168 7.87 -14.10 -4.70
N ASP A 169 6.98 -13.32 -5.31
CA ASP A 169 6.07 -13.78 -6.38
C ASP A 169 6.84 -14.20 -7.65
N ALA A 170 7.98 -13.56 -7.92
CA ALA A 170 8.90 -13.93 -9.00
C ALA A 170 9.79 -15.15 -8.67
N GLY A 171 9.66 -15.73 -7.47
CA GLY A 171 10.47 -16.86 -7.01
C GLY A 171 11.87 -16.48 -6.54
N VAL A 172 12.16 -15.19 -6.36
CA VAL A 172 13.44 -14.71 -5.82
C VAL A 172 13.40 -14.81 -4.30
N THR A 173 14.10 -15.81 -3.76
CA THR A 173 14.13 -16.12 -2.33
C THR A 173 15.31 -15.51 -1.59
N LEU A 174 16.41 -15.22 -2.29
CA LEU A 174 17.57 -14.49 -1.76
C LEU A 174 17.57 -13.06 -2.29
N ALA A 175 16.97 -12.16 -1.52
CA ALA A 175 17.10 -10.73 -1.74
C ALA A 175 17.15 -9.99 -0.40
N SER A 176 17.83 -8.86 -0.37
CA SER A 176 17.74 -7.91 0.73
C SER A 176 17.27 -6.56 0.17
N VAL A 177 16.18 -6.04 0.72
CA VAL A 177 15.63 -4.73 0.39
C VAL A 177 15.68 -3.87 1.64
N GLN A 178 16.35 -2.72 1.57
CA GLN A 178 16.57 -1.86 2.74
C GLN A 178 16.50 -0.39 2.38
N PRO A 179 16.13 0.50 3.32
CA PRO A 179 16.25 1.93 3.11
C PRO A 179 17.73 2.34 3.00
N GLU A 180 17.99 3.35 2.17
CA GLU A 180 19.30 4.01 1.99
C GLU A 180 19.11 5.52 2.08
N GLY A 181 19.44 6.11 3.23
CA GLY A 181 19.15 7.51 3.49
C GLY A 181 17.65 7.76 3.72
N THR A 182 17.14 8.89 3.23
CA THR A 182 15.77 9.35 3.52
C THR A 182 14.73 8.94 2.47
N ASP A 183 15.15 8.76 1.22
CA ASP A 183 14.25 8.56 0.08
C ASP A 183 14.77 7.53 -0.93
N ARG A 184 15.80 6.76 -0.58
CA ARG A 184 16.33 5.71 -1.45
C ARG A 184 16.12 4.33 -0.84
N ILE A 185 16.11 3.35 -1.72
CA ILE A 185 15.95 1.94 -1.41
C ILE A 185 17.10 1.19 -2.08
N ARG A 186 17.85 0.44 -1.28
CA ARG A 186 18.93 -0.43 -1.72
C ARG A 186 18.45 -1.86 -1.80
N ILE A 187 18.72 -2.48 -2.94
CA ILE A 187 18.37 -3.88 -3.22
C ILE A 187 19.65 -4.63 -3.51
N PHE A 188 19.82 -5.77 -2.84
CA PHE A 188 20.89 -6.73 -3.09
C PHE A 188 20.30 -8.07 -3.55
N LEU A 189 20.78 -8.56 -4.68
CA LEU A 189 20.37 -9.80 -5.33
C LEU A 189 21.59 -10.70 -5.53
N PRO A 190 21.97 -11.53 -4.54
CA PRO A 190 23.06 -12.49 -4.68
C PRO A 190 22.85 -13.45 -5.84
N GLY A 191 23.93 -13.80 -6.55
CA GLY A 191 23.93 -14.78 -7.63
C GLY A 191 23.18 -14.36 -8.89
N THR A 192 22.57 -13.16 -8.91
CA THR A 192 21.91 -12.60 -10.09
C THR A 192 22.83 -11.61 -10.78
N MET A 193 23.29 -11.95 -11.98
CA MET A 193 24.19 -11.12 -12.79
C MET A 193 23.45 -10.26 -13.83
N GLU A 194 22.13 -10.43 -13.93
CA GLU A 194 21.26 -9.70 -14.88
C GLU A 194 20.16 -8.94 -14.14
N PRO A 195 20.51 -7.78 -13.55
CA PRO A 195 19.57 -6.99 -12.76
C PRO A 195 18.37 -6.50 -13.56
N GLU A 196 18.52 -6.22 -14.86
CA GLU A 196 17.48 -5.66 -15.73
C GLU A 196 16.21 -6.51 -15.81
N ARG A 197 16.36 -7.85 -15.81
CA ARG A 197 15.21 -8.76 -15.86
C ARG A 197 14.40 -8.72 -14.57
N ILE A 198 15.08 -8.52 -13.45
CA ILE A 198 14.45 -8.51 -12.12
C ILE A 198 13.88 -7.12 -11.81
N THR A 199 14.58 -6.05 -12.19
CA THR A 199 14.11 -4.67 -12.01
C THR A 199 12.81 -4.38 -12.75
N ALA A 200 12.63 -4.96 -13.94
CA ALA A 200 11.39 -4.80 -14.72
C ALA A 200 10.12 -5.23 -13.96
N ILE A 201 10.25 -6.15 -12.99
CA ILE A 201 9.13 -6.72 -12.23
C ILE A 201 8.56 -5.71 -11.24
N PHE A 202 9.40 -4.92 -10.57
CA PHE A 202 8.97 -3.94 -9.56
C PHE A 202 9.13 -2.47 -9.99
N ALA A 203 9.66 -2.20 -11.17
CA ALA A 203 9.68 -0.85 -11.76
C ALA A 203 8.29 -0.33 -12.16
N ARG A 204 7.31 -1.22 -12.35
CA ARG A 204 5.93 -0.83 -12.69
C ARG A 204 5.13 -0.52 -11.42
N LYS A 205 4.33 0.55 -11.43
CA LYS A 205 3.36 0.85 -10.37
C LYS A 205 2.39 -0.34 -10.17
N VAL A 206 1.97 -0.59 -8.93
CA VAL A 206 0.89 -1.56 -8.65
C VAL A 206 -0.40 -1.05 -9.27
N LYS A 207 -1.08 -1.90 -10.04
CA LYS A 207 -2.35 -1.55 -10.68
C LYS A 207 -3.50 -1.91 -9.74
N VAL A 208 -4.07 -0.89 -9.11
CA VAL A 208 -5.33 -1.00 -8.36
C VAL A 208 -6.45 -0.52 -9.27
N SER A 209 -7.50 -1.32 -9.42
CA SER A 209 -8.65 -0.94 -10.24
C SER A 209 -9.96 -1.36 -9.59
N PHE A 210 -10.95 -0.48 -9.71
CA PHE A 210 -12.29 -0.64 -9.18
C PHE A 210 -13.26 -0.63 -10.36
N ARG A 211 -13.91 -1.77 -10.62
CA ARG A 211 -14.54 -2.05 -11.92
C ARG A 211 -15.93 -2.64 -11.71
N LEU A 212 -16.92 -2.17 -12.45
CA LEU A 212 -18.21 -2.85 -12.51
C LEU A 212 -18.07 -4.19 -13.25
N ILE A 213 -18.75 -5.23 -12.78
CA ILE A 213 -18.85 -6.49 -13.52
C ILE A 213 -19.93 -6.34 -14.59
N ASP A 214 -19.60 -6.79 -15.79
CA ASP A 214 -20.56 -6.89 -16.88
C ASP A 214 -21.30 -8.23 -16.79
N VAL A 215 -22.63 -8.15 -16.68
CA VAL A 215 -23.51 -9.32 -16.55
C VAL A 215 -24.30 -9.60 -17.84
N THR A 216 -24.05 -8.84 -18.92
CA THR A 216 -24.72 -9.03 -20.21
C THR A 216 -24.27 -10.30 -20.92
N MET A 217 -23.09 -10.81 -20.55
CA MET A 217 -22.49 -12.01 -21.09
C MET A 217 -21.66 -12.69 -20.00
N SER A 218 -21.62 -14.03 -19.99
CA SER A 218 -20.79 -14.77 -19.04
C SER A 218 -19.29 -14.59 -19.33
N ALA A 219 -18.47 -14.71 -18.28
CA ALA A 219 -17.02 -14.54 -18.42
C ALA A 219 -16.38 -15.69 -19.21
N GLU A 220 -16.98 -16.89 -19.18
CA GLU A 220 -16.55 -18.05 -19.96
C GLU A 220 -16.83 -17.88 -21.46
N GLN A 221 -17.99 -17.30 -21.81
CA GLN A 221 -18.29 -16.91 -23.19
C GLN A 221 -17.37 -15.78 -23.65
N ALA A 222 -17.06 -14.82 -22.78
CA ALA A 222 -16.11 -13.75 -23.08
C ALA A 222 -14.71 -14.27 -23.39
N GLN A 223 -14.28 -15.29 -22.64
CA GLN A 223 -12.96 -15.88 -22.78
C GLN A 223 -12.81 -16.68 -24.08
N SER A 224 -13.87 -17.38 -24.50
CA SER A 224 -13.87 -18.22 -25.72
C SER A 224 -14.27 -17.47 -26.98
N GLY A 225 -14.97 -16.33 -26.84
CA GLY A 225 -15.45 -15.50 -27.93
C GLY A 225 -14.80 -14.13 -27.99
N THR A 226 -15.56 -13.14 -28.45
CA THR A 226 -15.15 -11.74 -28.45
C THR A 226 -15.91 -11.00 -27.35
N PRO A 227 -15.23 -10.46 -26.32
CA PRO A 227 -15.89 -9.72 -25.27
C PRO A 227 -16.55 -8.44 -25.81
N PRO A 228 -17.66 -7.97 -25.19
CA PRO A 228 -18.27 -6.68 -25.49
C PRO A 228 -17.24 -5.55 -25.45
N ALA A 229 -17.44 -4.54 -26.30
CA ALA A 229 -16.54 -3.39 -26.35
C ALA A 229 -16.40 -2.72 -24.98
N GLY A 230 -15.15 -2.45 -24.56
CA GLY A 230 -14.87 -1.83 -23.26
C GLY A 230 -14.91 -2.78 -22.07
N THR A 231 -14.98 -4.09 -22.31
CA THR A 231 -14.89 -5.14 -21.27
C THR A 231 -13.62 -5.97 -21.42
N GLU A 232 -13.21 -6.60 -20.32
CA GLU A 232 -11.99 -7.40 -20.21
C GLU A 232 -12.27 -8.60 -19.30
N VAL A 233 -11.67 -9.76 -19.58
CA VAL A 233 -11.74 -10.92 -18.69
C VAL A 233 -10.56 -10.87 -17.72
N MET A 234 -10.85 -10.86 -16.42
CA MET A 234 -9.88 -10.97 -15.34
C MET A 234 -10.11 -12.25 -14.54
N PHE A 235 -9.08 -12.78 -13.89
CA PHE A 235 -9.22 -13.98 -13.05
C PHE A 235 -9.22 -13.63 -11.56
N GLY A 236 -10.01 -14.35 -10.79
CA GLY A 236 -10.03 -14.19 -9.34
C GLY A 236 -8.75 -14.69 -8.69
N PHE A 237 -8.35 -13.99 -7.63
CA PHE A 237 -7.13 -14.27 -6.88
C PHE A 237 -7.20 -15.63 -6.18
N LYS A 238 -8.33 -15.95 -5.54
CA LYS A 238 -8.53 -17.23 -4.82
C LYS A 238 -9.20 -18.30 -5.66
N ASP A 239 -10.38 -17.99 -6.19
CA ASP A 239 -11.24 -18.94 -6.88
C ASP A 239 -10.72 -19.33 -8.28
N LYS A 240 -9.81 -18.53 -8.85
CA LYS A 240 -9.28 -18.65 -10.21
C LYS A 240 -10.38 -18.61 -11.29
N LEU A 241 -11.56 -18.09 -10.96
CA LEU A 241 -12.69 -18.00 -11.89
C LEU A 241 -12.55 -16.76 -12.78
N PRO A 242 -13.06 -16.80 -14.02
CA PRO A 242 -13.08 -15.64 -14.89
C PRO A 242 -14.18 -14.65 -14.47
N TYR A 243 -13.89 -13.36 -14.60
CA TYR A 243 -14.77 -12.24 -14.32
C TYR A 243 -14.76 -11.30 -15.52
N LEU A 244 -15.93 -11.00 -16.08
CA LEU A 244 -16.05 -9.99 -17.13
C LEU A 244 -16.19 -8.61 -16.48
N VAL A 245 -15.17 -7.77 -16.61
CA VAL A 245 -15.11 -6.45 -15.97
C VAL A 245 -15.15 -5.33 -17.01
N LYS A 246 -15.90 -4.27 -16.71
CA LYS A 246 -15.93 -3.03 -17.51
C LYS A 246 -14.65 -2.21 -17.29
N ALA A 247 -14.47 -1.11 -18.01
CA ALA A 247 -13.38 -0.17 -17.78
C ALA A 247 -13.30 0.29 -16.30
N SER A 248 -12.08 0.64 -15.85
CA SER A 248 -11.85 1.06 -14.47
C SER A 248 -12.59 2.35 -14.16
N ALA A 249 -13.40 2.33 -13.11
CA ALA A 249 -14.21 3.46 -12.68
C ALA A 249 -13.46 4.32 -11.63
N LEU A 250 -12.62 3.68 -10.81
CA LEU A 250 -11.62 4.31 -9.93
C LEU A 250 -10.32 3.52 -9.98
N ASP A 251 -9.25 4.09 -9.47
CA ASP A 251 -7.92 3.48 -9.41
C ASP A 251 -7.24 3.72 -8.05
N GLY A 252 -5.97 3.33 -7.94
CA GLY A 252 -5.18 3.52 -6.72
C GLY A 252 -4.98 4.98 -6.31
N ASP A 253 -5.01 5.93 -7.26
CA ASP A 253 -4.81 7.36 -6.98
C ASP A 253 -6.02 8.00 -6.29
N ASP A 254 -7.13 7.26 -6.21
CA ASP A 254 -8.31 7.64 -5.46
C ASP A 254 -8.25 7.17 -3.98
N ILE A 255 -7.23 6.41 -3.56
CA ILE A 255 -7.08 5.88 -2.19
C ILE A 255 -6.20 6.82 -1.35
N SER A 256 -6.64 7.12 -0.12
CA SER A 256 -5.87 7.92 0.87
C SER A 256 -5.24 7.06 1.96
N TYR A 257 -5.78 5.87 2.20
CA TYR A 257 -5.33 4.95 3.24
C TYR A 257 -5.73 3.51 2.92
N ALA A 258 -4.88 2.55 3.27
CA ALA A 258 -5.23 1.14 3.34
C ALA A 258 -4.48 0.45 4.48
N GLY A 259 -5.12 -0.55 5.11
CA GLY A 259 -4.55 -1.27 6.24
C GLY A 259 -5.27 -2.60 6.48
N PRO A 260 -4.58 -3.59 7.06
CA PRO A 260 -5.23 -4.82 7.48
C PRO A 260 -6.15 -4.56 8.67
N GLY A 261 -7.12 -5.44 8.87
CA GLY A 261 -8.01 -5.37 10.02
C GLY A 261 -8.73 -6.68 10.25
N PHE A 262 -9.66 -6.65 11.19
CA PHE A 262 -10.56 -7.76 11.47
C PHE A 262 -11.99 -7.29 11.37
N SER A 263 -12.84 -8.11 10.77
CA SER A 263 -14.29 -7.89 10.75
C SER A 263 -14.83 -7.83 12.18
N SER A 264 -15.64 -6.81 12.49
CA SER A 264 -16.15 -6.54 13.84
C SER A 264 -17.08 -7.63 14.39
N GLY A 265 -17.69 -8.44 13.52
CA GLY A 265 -18.56 -9.56 13.89
C GLY A 265 -17.84 -10.91 13.88
N THR A 266 -17.22 -11.26 12.75
CA THR A 266 -16.68 -12.61 12.50
C THR A 266 -15.24 -12.78 12.98
N LYS A 267 -14.54 -11.68 13.32
CA LYS A 267 -13.08 -11.65 13.59
C LYS A 267 -12.24 -12.24 12.45
N GLU A 268 -12.78 -12.27 11.23
CA GLU A 268 -12.05 -12.70 10.04
C GLU A 268 -11.07 -11.62 9.58
N PRO A 269 -9.87 -11.98 9.10
CA PRO A 269 -8.95 -11.05 8.48
C PRO A 269 -9.55 -10.36 7.25
N ILE A 270 -9.43 -9.04 7.20
CA ILE A 270 -9.91 -8.20 6.09
C ILE A 270 -8.85 -7.16 5.72
N ALA A 271 -8.94 -6.63 4.50
CA ALA A 271 -8.23 -5.42 4.12
C ALA A 271 -9.21 -4.25 4.11
N SER A 272 -8.90 -3.18 4.83
CA SER A 272 -9.70 -1.94 4.86
C SER A 272 -8.98 -0.85 4.09
N PHE A 273 -9.74 -0.01 3.38
CA PHE A 273 -9.17 1.17 2.73
C PHE A 273 -10.16 2.34 2.75
N ARG A 274 -9.63 3.54 2.54
CA ARG A 274 -10.39 4.78 2.46
C ARG A 274 -10.01 5.50 1.19
N PHE A 275 -11.01 6.02 0.48
CA PHE A 275 -10.80 6.91 -0.63
C PHE A 275 -10.37 8.31 -0.15
N ASN A 276 -9.66 9.08 -0.97
CA ASN A 276 -9.49 10.52 -0.80
C ASN A 276 -10.81 11.25 -1.13
N GLY A 277 -10.81 12.59 -1.00
CA GLY A 277 -12.00 13.40 -1.25
C GLY A 277 -12.58 13.21 -2.66
N ARG A 278 -11.73 13.12 -3.69
CA ARG A 278 -12.12 12.87 -5.08
C ARG A 278 -12.72 11.48 -5.25
N GLY A 279 -12.00 10.44 -4.79
CA GLY A 279 -12.41 9.05 -4.88
C GLY A 279 -13.75 8.80 -4.17
N THR A 280 -13.94 9.39 -2.99
CA THR A 280 -15.19 9.28 -2.23
C THR A 280 -16.40 9.77 -3.03
N ARG A 281 -16.27 10.93 -3.70
CA ARG A 281 -17.36 11.50 -4.51
C ARG A 281 -17.66 10.65 -5.75
N ARG A 282 -16.61 10.20 -6.45
CA ARG A 282 -16.75 9.33 -7.62
C ARG A 282 -17.41 8.00 -7.24
N PHE A 283 -16.94 7.38 -6.16
CA PHE A 283 -17.46 6.11 -5.69
C PHE A 283 -18.91 6.22 -5.21
N ALA A 284 -19.27 7.29 -4.52
CA ALA A 284 -20.65 7.57 -4.12
C ALA A 284 -21.59 7.66 -5.34
N HIS A 285 -21.16 8.35 -6.40
CA HIS A 285 -21.95 8.47 -7.63
C HIS A 285 -22.11 7.11 -8.34
N ILE A 286 -21.01 6.38 -8.53
CA ILE A 286 -21.02 5.07 -9.20
C ILE A 286 -21.88 4.07 -8.42
N THR A 287 -21.75 4.01 -7.10
CA THR A 287 -22.54 3.08 -6.28
C THR A 287 -24.02 3.45 -6.24
N ALA A 288 -24.38 4.73 -6.31
CA ALA A 288 -25.78 5.17 -6.38
C ALA A 288 -26.47 4.71 -7.67
N GLU A 289 -25.76 4.70 -8.80
CA GLU A 289 -26.31 4.31 -10.10
C GLU A 289 -26.31 2.79 -10.34
N ASN A 290 -25.59 2.03 -9.51
CA ASN A 290 -25.32 0.60 -9.73
C ASN A 290 -25.72 -0.28 -8.52
N VAL A 291 -26.73 0.13 -7.76
CA VAL A 291 -27.29 -0.70 -6.68
C VAL A 291 -27.80 -2.03 -7.25
N GLY A 292 -27.46 -3.14 -6.58
CA GLY A 292 -27.75 -4.50 -7.01
C GLY A 292 -26.69 -5.10 -7.95
N MET A 293 -25.74 -4.31 -8.44
CA MET A 293 -24.71 -4.78 -9.35
C MET A 293 -23.43 -5.22 -8.61
N PRO A 294 -22.73 -6.26 -9.08
CA PRO A 294 -21.44 -6.65 -8.54
C PRO A 294 -20.32 -5.68 -8.96
N PHE A 295 -19.42 -5.40 -8.01
CA PHE A 295 -18.33 -4.45 -8.17
C PHE A 295 -16.99 -5.11 -7.83
N ALA A 296 -16.16 -5.31 -8.85
CA ALA A 296 -14.85 -5.95 -8.73
C ALA A 296 -13.79 -4.97 -8.20
N ILE A 297 -13.01 -5.45 -7.25
CA ILE A 297 -11.78 -4.82 -6.76
C ILE A 297 -10.62 -5.69 -7.26
N ALA A 298 -9.75 -5.13 -8.09
CA ALA A 298 -8.67 -5.88 -8.72
C ALA A 298 -7.29 -5.25 -8.44
N LEU A 299 -6.31 -6.13 -8.18
CA LEU A 299 -4.91 -5.80 -7.94
C LEU A 299 -4.02 -6.58 -8.92
N ASP A 300 -3.16 -5.86 -9.66
CA ASP A 300 -2.27 -6.45 -10.68
C ASP A 300 -3.00 -7.48 -11.57
N ASP A 301 -4.14 -7.04 -12.12
CA ASP A 301 -5.01 -7.77 -13.04
C ASP A 301 -5.69 -9.03 -12.47
N LYS A 302 -5.73 -9.17 -11.14
CA LYS A 302 -6.46 -10.24 -10.45
C LYS A 302 -7.61 -9.67 -9.63
N VAL A 303 -8.81 -10.22 -9.77
CA VAL A 303 -9.98 -9.85 -8.96
C VAL A 303 -9.79 -10.39 -7.54
N ILE A 304 -9.65 -9.48 -6.58
CA ILE A 304 -9.48 -9.82 -5.16
C ILE A 304 -10.83 -10.11 -4.52
N SER A 305 -11.84 -9.33 -4.86
CA SER A 305 -13.21 -9.44 -4.34
C SER A 305 -14.19 -8.79 -5.31
N SER A 306 -15.44 -9.26 -5.32
CA SER A 306 -16.51 -8.81 -6.22
C SER A 306 -17.85 -8.65 -5.50
N PRO A 307 -17.93 -7.88 -4.41
CA PRO A 307 -19.18 -7.73 -3.65
C PRO A 307 -20.29 -7.06 -4.46
N VAL A 308 -21.53 -7.38 -4.12
CA VAL A 308 -22.72 -6.70 -4.64
C VAL A 308 -22.92 -5.37 -3.91
N ILE A 309 -23.13 -4.29 -4.66
CA ILE A 309 -23.48 -2.98 -4.11
C ILE A 309 -24.91 -3.06 -3.56
N ARG A 310 -25.07 -2.94 -2.25
CA ARG A 310 -26.40 -3.04 -1.59
C ARG A 310 -27.10 -1.71 -1.43
N GLU A 311 -26.32 -0.65 -1.24
CA GLU A 311 -26.78 0.71 -1.06
C GLU A 311 -25.70 1.69 -1.55
N PRO A 312 -26.05 2.96 -1.81
CA PRO A 312 -25.05 3.97 -2.16
C PRO A 312 -24.00 4.15 -1.05
N ILE A 313 -22.71 4.07 -1.40
CA ILE A 313 -21.61 4.18 -0.43
C ILE A 313 -21.03 5.59 -0.47
N THR A 314 -21.50 6.43 0.44
CA THR A 314 -21.13 7.86 0.49
C THR A 314 -20.00 8.17 1.48
N GLY A 315 -19.67 7.22 2.37
CA GLY A 315 -18.71 7.41 3.45
C GLY A 315 -17.23 7.26 3.06
N GLY A 316 -16.93 6.76 1.87
CA GLY A 316 -15.56 6.62 1.34
C GLY A 316 -14.69 5.53 2.01
N SER A 317 -15.16 4.90 3.07
CA SER A 317 -14.51 3.75 3.73
C SER A 317 -15.06 2.43 3.20
N VAL A 318 -14.18 1.50 2.85
CA VAL A 318 -14.55 0.21 2.27
C VAL A 318 -13.74 -0.91 2.92
N GLN A 319 -14.37 -2.07 3.08
CA GLN A 319 -13.74 -3.30 3.56
C GLN A 319 -13.76 -4.35 2.46
N ILE A 320 -12.64 -5.04 2.29
CA ILE A 320 -12.49 -6.15 1.35
C ILE A 320 -12.43 -7.44 2.15
N SER A 321 -13.41 -8.29 1.90
CA SER A 321 -13.47 -9.67 2.40
C SER A 321 -13.23 -10.66 1.25
N GLY A 322 -12.68 -11.82 1.59
CA GLY A 322 -12.42 -12.90 0.62
C GLY A 322 -11.91 -14.19 1.28
N ASN A 323 -12.34 -14.45 2.53
CA ASN A 323 -11.84 -15.55 3.36
C ASN A 323 -10.31 -15.54 3.47
N PHE A 324 -9.74 -14.36 3.75
CA PHE A 324 -8.29 -14.18 3.79
C PHE A 324 -7.66 -14.84 5.02
N THR A 325 -6.45 -15.36 4.86
CA THR A 325 -5.53 -15.52 5.98
C THR A 325 -5.02 -14.14 6.43
N LEU A 326 -4.43 -14.06 7.62
CA LEU A 326 -3.82 -12.81 8.09
C LEU A 326 -2.70 -12.33 7.13
N GLU A 327 -1.89 -13.24 6.61
CA GLU A 327 -0.86 -12.92 5.62
C GLU A 327 -1.47 -12.36 4.34
N GLU A 328 -2.53 -12.97 3.81
CA GLU A 328 -3.22 -12.49 2.60
C GLU A 328 -3.86 -11.11 2.82
N ALA A 329 -4.51 -10.88 3.96
CA ALA A 329 -5.12 -9.59 4.28
C ALA A 329 -4.05 -8.47 4.37
N ASN A 330 -2.90 -8.78 4.98
CA ASN A 330 -1.74 -7.89 5.03
C ASN A 330 -1.19 -7.59 3.62
N SER A 331 -1.03 -8.62 2.78
CA SER A 331 -0.54 -8.46 1.41
C SER A 331 -1.51 -7.63 0.56
N VAL A 332 -2.83 -7.84 0.67
CA VAL A 332 -3.84 -7.04 -0.03
C VAL A 332 -3.79 -5.58 0.41
N ALA A 333 -3.75 -5.32 1.73
CA ALA A 333 -3.66 -3.95 2.25
C ALA A 333 -2.36 -3.25 1.83
N MET A 334 -1.24 -3.97 1.85
CA MET A 334 0.05 -3.47 1.35
C MET A 334 -0.01 -3.15 -0.15
N LEU A 335 -0.58 -4.02 -0.99
CA LEU A 335 -0.70 -3.76 -2.43
C LEU A 335 -1.62 -2.56 -2.73
N LEU A 336 -2.69 -2.38 -1.95
CA LEU A 336 -3.54 -1.18 -2.06
C LEU A 336 -2.75 0.09 -1.74
N ARG A 337 -1.97 0.09 -0.64
CA ARG A 337 -1.07 1.21 -0.31
C ARG A 337 -0.06 1.44 -1.42
N ALA A 338 0.61 0.39 -1.88
CA ALA A 338 1.58 0.42 -2.96
C ALA A 338 0.99 1.01 -4.27
N GLY A 339 -0.29 0.72 -4.57
CA GLY A 339 -0.99 1.27 -5.72
C GLY A 339 -1.46 2.71 -5.55
N SER A 340 -1.64 3.17 -4.31
CA SER A 340 -1.86 4.58 -3.97
C SER A 340 -0.58 5.40 -3.91
N LEU A 341 0.60 4.76 -4.00
CA LEU A 341 1.85 5.50 -3.95
C LEU A 341 1.96 6.43 -5.16
N PRO A 342 2.18 7.73 -4.92
CA PRO A 342 2.37 8.69 -5.99
C PRO A 342 3.74 8.51 -6.62
N GLY A 343 3.79 8.68 -7.94
CA GLY A 343 5.03 8.60 -8.72
C GLY A 343 5.51 7.17 -9.01
N ARG A 344 6.76 7.06 -9.47
CA ARG A 344 7.42 5.78 -9.80
C ARG A 344 8.76 5.69 -9.06
N LEU A 345 9.26 4.48 -8.85
CA LEU A 345 10.63 4.30 -8.38
C LEU A 345 11.61 4.69 -9.50
N GLY A 346 12.42 5.72 -9.26
CA GLY A 346 13.46 6.18 -10.19
C GLY A 346 14.75 5.38 -9.98
N LEU A 347 15.26 4.73 -11.02
CA LEU A 347 16.54 4.02 -10.94
C LEU A 347 17.67 5.05 -10.78
N VAL A 348 18.46 4.93 -9.70
CA VAL A 348 19.61 5.80 -9.42
C VAL A 348 20.90 5.11 -9.83
N GLU A 349 21.06 3.86 -9.45
CA GLU A 349 22.28 3.10 -9.65
C GLU A 349 21.96 1.62 -9.85
N GLN A 350 22.69 1.00 -10.78
CA GLN A 350 22.65 -0.44 -11.01
C GLN A 350 24.07 -0.94 -11.24
N GLN A 351 24.54 -1.84 -10.38
CA GLN A 351 25.90 -2.36 -10.44
C GLN A 351 25.90 -3.87 -10.27
N VAL A 352 26.63 -4.56 -11.16
CA VAL A 352 26.96 -5.97 -10.99
C VAL A 352 28.23 -6.08 -10.14
N ILE A 353 28.14 -6.80 -9.04
CA ILE A 353 29.24 -7.11 -8.13
C ILE A 353 29.75 -8.49 -8.49
N GLN A 354 31.01 -8.56 -8.92
CA GLN A 354 31.66 -9.84 -9.20
C GLN A 354 31.93 -10.58 -7.87
N PRO A 355 31.88 -11.93 -7.85
CA PRO A 355 32.29 -12.70 -6.69
C PRO A 355 33.75 -12.37 -6.33
N ALA A 356 34.08 -12.36 -5.04
CA ALA A 356 35.47 -12.24 -4.64
C ALA A 356 36.26 -13.44 -5.20
N ALA A 357 37.24 -13.18 -6.06
CA ALA A 357 38.17 -14.22 -6.49
C ALA A 357 38.88 -14.74 -5.23
N LYS A 358 38.77 -16.05 -4.99
CA LYS A 358 39.51 -16.69 -3.90
C LYS A 358 41.02 -16.52 -4.21
N PRO A 359 41.85 -16.02 -3.28
CA PRO A 359 43.28 -15.88 -3.50
C PRO A 359 43.98 -17.22 -3.73
#